data_AF-A0A5K0X4U2-F1
#
_entry.id   AF-A0A5K0X4U2-F1
#
_cell.length_a   1.000
_cell.length_b   1.000
_cell.length_c   1.000
_cell.angle_alpha   90.00
_cell.angle_beta   90.00
_cell.angle_gamma   90.00
#
_symmetry.space_group_name_H-M   'P 1'
#
loop_
_entity.id
_entity.type
_entity.pdbx_description
1 polymer ?
#
loop_
_entity_poly.entity_id
_entity_poly.type
_entity_poly.pdbx_seq_one_letter_code
_entity_poly.pdbx_strand_id
1 'polypeptide(L)' 'DESVTKAAVGVLGDLADTLGVSTSMLFKGSTFYIEFLGECLESEDAQLKETASWAQNAISRVLVS' A
#
# COMPACT_ATOMS: atom_id res chain seq x y z
N ASP A 1 1.08 -3.32 16.43
CA ASP A 1 1.58 -4.69 16.22
C ASP A 1 2.05 -4.78 14.77
N GLU A 2 3.32 -5.13 14.56
CA GLU A 2 3.94 -5.16 13.23
C GLU A 2 3.27 -6.17 12.30
N SER A 3 2.78 -7.30 12.85
CA SER A 3 2.08 -8.32 12.07
C SER A 3 0.75 -7.81 11.50
N VAL A 4 -0.02 -7.09 12.32
CA VAL A 4 -1.29 -6.47 11.91
C VAL A 4 -1.04 -5.36 10.89
N THR A 5 0.02 -4.58 11.09
CA THR A 5 0.40 -3.49 10.18
C THR A 5 0.78 -4.05 8.81
N LYS A 6 1.65 -5.08 8.78
CA LYS A 6 2.04 -5.77 7.56
C LYS A 6 0.85 -6.37 6.82
N ALA A 7 -0.10 -6.98 7.53
CA ALA A 7 -1.31 -7.52 6.94
C ALA A 7 -2.17 -6.40 6.29
N ALA A 8 -2.35 -5.27 6.97
CA ALA A 8 -3.09 -4.13 6.42
C ALA A 8 -2.43 -3.56 5.15
N VAL A 9 -1.10 -3.41 5.16
CA VAL A 9 -0.32 -2.99 3.98
C VAL A 9 -0.48 -3.99 2.83
N GLY A 10 -0.39 -5.30 3.11
CA GLY A 10 -0.62 -6.35 2.13
C GLY A 10 -1.99 -6.24 1.48
N VAL A 11 -3.05 -6.07 2.27
CA VAL A 11 -4.42 -5.89 1.78
C VAL A 11 -4.57 -4.68 0.86
N LEU A 12 -3.89 -3.56 1.15
CA LEU A 12 -3.92 -2.38 0.27
C LEU A 12 -3.28 -2.66 -1.10
N GLY A 13 -2.15 -3.38 -1.11
CA GLY A 13 -1.49 -3.80 -2.34
C GLY A 13 -2.32 -4.82 -3.12
N ASP A 14 -2.86 -5.84 -2.44
CA ASP A 14 -3.73 -6.87 -3.04
C ASP A 14 -4.97 -6.24 -3.66
N LEU A 15 -5.57 -5.26 -2.99
CA LEU A 15 -6.73 -4.53 -3.49
C LEU A 15 -6.41 -3.82 -4.82
N ALA A 16 -5.28 -3.12 -4.88
CA ALA A 16 -4.81 -2.43 -6.08
C ALA A 16 -4.49 -3.41 -7.22
N ASP A 17 -3.76 -4.49 -6.92
CA ASP A 17 -3.30 -5.46 -7.92
C ASP A 17 -4.46 -6.32 -8.46
N THR A 18 -5.44 -6.66 -7.61
CA THR A 18 -6.60 -7.50 -7.98
C THR A 18 -7.65 -6.73 -8.78
N LEU A 19 -7.97 -5.49 -8.36
CA LEU A 19 -9.08 -4.73 -8.95
C LEU A 19 -8.63 -3.66 -9.95
N GLY A 20 -7.32 -3.39 -10.02
CA GLY A 20 -6.71 -2.46 -10.97
C GLY A 20 -7.34 -1.06 -10.92
N VAL A 21 -7.57 -0.47 -12.09
CA VAL A 21 -8.14 0.88 -12.30
C VAL A 21 -9.45 1.14 -11.55
N SER A 22 -10.21 0.11 -11.20
CA SER A 22 -11.45 0.22 -10.41
C SER A 22 -11.20 0.82 -9.01
N THR A 23 -9.99 0.67 -8.48
CA THR A 23 -9.59 1.22 -7.18
C THR A 23 -8.97 2.62 -7.29
N SER A 24 -8.78 3.16 -8.49
CA SER A 24 -8.15 4.47 -8.68
C SER A 24 -8.90 5.60 -7.96
N MET A 25 -10.23 5.55 -7.91
CA MET A 25 -11.04 6.55 -7.19
C MET A 25 -10.83 6.46 -5.67
N LEU A 26 -10.66 5.26 -5.12
CA LEU A 26 -10.36 5.06 -3.70
C LEU A 26 -9.02 5.72 -3.34
N PHE A 27 -7.97 5.41 -4.11
CA PHE A 27 -6.62 5.95 -3.85
C PHE A 27 -6.50 7.44 -4.20
N LYS A 28 -7.23 7.96 -5.18
CA LYS A 28 -7.26 9.42 -5.45
C LYS A 28 -8.07 10.19 -4.40
N GLY A 29 -9.04 9.55 -3.77
CA GLY A 29 -9.95 10.17 -2.81
C GLY A 29 -9.42 10.27 -1.38
N SER A 30 -8.26 9.70 -1.07
CA SER A 30 -7.70 9.67 0.29
C SER A 30 -6.19 9.68 0.29
N THR A 31 -5.57 10.51 1.14
CA THR A 31 -4.12 10.53 1.35
C THR A 31 -3.65 9.57 2.44
N PHE A 32 -4.57 8.92 3.17
CA PHE A 32 -4.26 8.05 4.31
C PHE A 32 -3.21 6.99 3.97
N TYR A 33 -3.34 6.34 2.81
CA TYR A 33 -2.43 5.26 2.43
C TYR A 33 -1.00 5.79 2.15
N ILE A 34 -0.84 7.07 1.77
CA ILE A 34 0.48 7.66 1.50
C ILE A 34 1.25 7.80 2.82
N GLU A 35 0.62 8.40 3.82
CA GLU A 35 1.18 8.58 5.15
C GLU A 35 1.43 7.21 5.81
N PHE A 36 0.43 6.33 5.77
CA PHE A 36 0.52 4.99 6.35
C PHE A 36 1.64 4.14 5.72
N LEU A 37 1.77 4.14 4.39
CA LEU A 37 2.88 3.45 3.72
C LEU A 37 4.23 4.13 4.00
N GLY A 38 4.26 5.46 4.14
CA GLY A 38 5.45 6.22 4.52
C GLY A 38 6.02 5.74 5.85
N GLU A 39 5.19 5.66 6.88
CA GLU A 39 5.57 5.12 8.20
C GLU A 39 6.10 3.68 8.09
N CYS A 40 5.46 2.84 7.27
CA CYS A 40 5.87 1.45 7.08
C CYS A 40 7.22 1.31 6.35
N LEU A 41 7.56 2.23 5.46
CA LEU A 41 8.84 2.26 4.76
C LEU A 41 10.01 2.68 5.67
N GLU A 42 9.72 3.42 6.73
CA GLU A 42 10.70 3.84 7.74
C GLU A 42 10.92 2.79 8.85
N SER A 43 9.98 1.84 9.04
CA SER A 43 10.02 0.82 10.10
C SER A 43 11.25 -0.10 10.07
N GLU A 44 11.95 -0.34 11.17
CA GLU A 44 13.10 -1.27 11.23
C GLU A 44 12.81 -2.73 10.82
N ASP A 45 11.53 -3.15 10.76
CA ASP A 45 11.14 -4.46 10.24
C ASP A 45 11.31 -4.53 8.72
N ALA A 46 12.32 -5.26 8.26
CA ALA A 46 12.63 -5.46 6.86
C ALA A 46 11.46 -6.08 6.06
N GLN A 47 10.69 -6.99 6.66
CA GLN A 47 9.55 -7.60 5.97
C GLN A 47 8.38 -6.62 5.81
N LEU A 48 8.19 -5.73 6.79
CA LEU A 48 7.21 -4.66 6.66
C LEU A 48 7.61 -3.66 5.58
N LYS A 49 8.88 -3.22 5.55
CA LYS A 49 9.41 -2.34 4.48
C LYS A 49 9.21 -2.95 3.09
N GLU A 50 9.54 -4.23 2.93
CA GLU A 50 9.38 -4.95 1.67
C GLU A 50 7.91 -4.97 1.22
N THR A 51 7.01 -5.30 2.15
CA THR A 51 5.56 -5.36 1.86
C THR A 51 5.00 -3.97 1.51
N ALA A 52 5.46 -2.91 2.20
CA ALA A 52 5.07 -1.53 1.92
C ALA A 52 5.57 -1.03 0.57
N SER A 53 6.83 -1.34 0.22
CA SER A 53 7.39 -1.02 -1.09
C SER A 53 6.63 -1.71 -2.22
N TRP A 54 6.28 -3.00 -2.04
CA TRP A 54 5.46 -3.72 -3.00
C TRP A 54 4.06 -3.09 -3.17
N ALA A 55 3.37 -2.81 -2.05
CA ALA A 55 2.03 -2.23 -2.07
C ALA A 55 2.03 -0.83 -2.72
N GLN A 56 3.03 0.01 -2.41
CA GLN A 56 3.18 1.34 -3.03
C GLN A 56 3.33 1.23 -4.55
N ASN A 57 4.10 0.26 -5.03
CA ASN A 57 4.26 0.03 -6.47
C ASN A 57 2.95 -0.46 -7.12
N ALA A 58 2.20 -1.34 -6.47
CA ALA A 58 0.89 -1.80 -6.96
C ALA A 58 -0.10 -0.64 -7.11
N ILE A 59 -0.22 0.19 -6.07
CA ILE A 59 -1.08 1.37 -6.08
C ILE A 59 -0.63 2.39 -7.13
N SER A 60 0.68 2.61 -7.26
CA SER A 60 1.23 3.55 -8.25
C SER A 60 0.87 3.13 -9.67
N ARG A 61 0.93 1.83 -10.01
CA ARG A 61 0.50 1.31 -11.33
C ARG A 61 -0.96 1.67 -11.64
N VAL A 62 -1.84 1.55 -10.65
CA VAL A 62 -3.26 1.88 -10.78
C VAL A 62 -3.48 3.38 -10.99
N LEU A 63 -2.68 4.23 -10.33
CA LEU A 63 -2.87 5.69 -10.38
C LEU A 63 -2.35 6.35 -11.66
N VAL A 64 -1.34 5.75 -12.29
CA VAL A 64 -0.74 6.23 -13.56
C VAL A 64 -1.41 5.67 -14.81
N SER A 65 -2.30 4.68 -14.66
CA SER A 65 -3.11 4.11 -15.74
C SER A 65 -4.32 4.98 -16.07
#